data_AF-A0A6I1GPZ4-F1
#
_entry.id   AF-A0A6I1GPZ4-F1
#
_cell.length_a   1.000
_cell.length_b   1.000
_cell.length_c   1.000
_cell.angle_alpha   90.00
_cell.angle_beta   90.00
_cell.angle_gamma   90.00
#
_symmetry.space_group_name_H-M   'P 1'
#
loop_
_entity.id
_entity.type
_entity.pdbx_description
1 polymer ?
#
loop_
_entity_poly.entity_id
_entity_poly.type
_entity_poly.pdbx_seq_one_letter_code
_entity_poly.pdbx_strand_id
1 'polypeptide(L)' 'MPILQLLCVEVALIGIGAFLLWKPELIWKLDHLMDVKNGEPTDFSLAMIRLTGTVMVVGAVLLPVILLAVEA' A
#
# COMPACT_ATOMS: atom_id res chain seq x y z
N MET A 1 -22.04 -3.00 5.14
CA MET A 1 -21.15 -4.18 4.94
C MET A 1 -21.02 -4.90 6.27
N PRO A 2 -20.91 -6.24 6.34
CA PRO A 2 -20.59 -6.93 7.58
C PRO A 2 -19.25 -6.43 8.14
N ILE A 3 -19.19 -6.10 9.43
CA ILE A 3 -18.02 -5.56 10.14
C ILE A 3 -16.75 -6.40 9.88
N LEU A 4 -16.91 -7.72 9.77
CA LEU A 4 -15.83 -8.65 9.45
C LEU A 4 -15.14 -8.32 8.11
N GLN A 5 -15.90 -7.94 7.07
CA GLN A 5 -15.33 -7.57 5.77
C GLN A 5 -14.50 -6.28 5.86
N LEU A 6 -14.95 -5.29 6.65
CA LEU A 6 -14.21 -4.05 6.84
C LEU A 6 -12.85 -4.32 7.50
N LEU A 7 -12.84 -5.12 8.58
CA LEU A 7 -11.62 -5.50 9.29
C LEU A 7 -10.65 -6.30 8.39
N CYS A 8 -11.17 -7.23 7.58
CA CYS A 8 -10.33 -7.99 6.64
C CYS A 8 -9.66 -7.08 5.60
N VAL A 9 -10.40 -6.10 5.06
CA VAL A 9 -9.85 -5.14 4.09
C VAL A 9 -8.80 -4.26 4.75
N GLU A 10 -9.04 -3.80 5.97
CA GLU A 10 -8.12 -2.93 6.71
C GLU A 10 -6.78 -3.63 7.00
N VAL A 11 -6.84 -4.86 7.52
CA VAL A 11 -5.65 -5.70 7.76
C VAL A 11 -4.90 -5.98 6.45
N ALA A 12 -5.62 -6.24 5.36
CA ALA A 12 -4.99 -6.44 4.06
C ALA A 12 -4.29 -5.18 3.55
N LEU A 13 -4.93 -4.01 3.67
CA LEU A 13 -4.36 -2.73 3.25
C LEU A 13 -3.11 -2.38 4.06
N ILE A 14 -3.15 -2.57 5.38
CA ILE A 14 -1.98 -2.36 6.26
C ILE A 14 -0.86 -3.34 5.89
N GLY A 15 -1.18 -4.62 5.68
CA GLY A 15 -0.19 -5.64 5.31
C GLY A 15 0.49 -5.32 3.98
N ILE A 16 -0.28 -4.97 2.95
CA ILE A 16 0.26 -4.61 1.63
C ILE A 16 1.02 -3.29 1.71
N GLY A 17 0.49 -2.28 2.40
CA GLY A 17 1.16 -0.99 2.60
C GLY A 17 2.50 -1.12 3.33
N ALA A 18 2.57 -1.95 4.37
CA ALA A 18 3.81 -2.26 5.08
C ALA A 18 4.80 -3.01 4.18
N PHE A 19 4.31 -3.95 3.35
CA PHE A 19 5.15 -4.68 2.41
C PHE A 19 5.77 -3.75 1.34
N LEU A 20 4.98 -2.80 0.81
CA LEU A 20 5.44 -1.75 -0.10
C LEU A 20 6.57 -0.89 0.51
N LEU A 21 6.49 -0.61 1.81
CA LEU A 21 7.51 0.14 2.54
C LEU A 21 8.78 -0.68 2.83
N TRP A 22 8.62 -1.96 3.17
CA TRP A 22 9.73 -2.82 3.59
C TRP A 22 10.58 -3.29 2.42
N LYS A 23 9.96 -3.67 1.30
CA LYS A 23 10.65 -4.23 0.12
C LYS A 23 10.20 -3.57 -1.19
N PRO A 24 10.40 -2.24 -1.34
CA PRO A 24 10.01 -1.52 -2.55
C PRO A 24 10.74 -2.03 -3.80
N GLU A 25 11.97 -2.52 -3.67
CA GLU A 25 12.74 -3.10 -4.77
C GLU A 25 12.11 -4.37 -5.36
N LEU A 26 11.50 -5.21 -4.51
CA LEU A 26 10.81 -6.41 -4.98
C LEU A 26 9.54 -6.05 -5.73
N ILE A 27 8.77 -5.08 -5.20
CA ILE A 27 7.57 -4.56 -5.87
C ILE A 27 7.96 -4.00 -7.23
N TRP A 28 9.00 -3.17 -7.29
CA TRP A 28 9.45 -2.58 -8.55
C TRP A 28 9.83 -3.66 -9.57
N LYS A 29 10.58 -4.68 -9.15
CA LYS A 29 10.96 -5.82 -10.02
C LYS A 29 9.75 -6.61 -10.52
N LEU A 30 8.71 -6.77 -9.70
CA LEU A 30 7.47 -7.43 -10.12
C LEU A 30 6.70 -6.59 -11.14
N ASP A 31 6.60 -5.28 -10.89
CA ASP A 31 5.88 -4.35 -11.74
C ASP A 31 6.55 -4.19 -13.11
N HIS A 32 7.90 -4.20 -13.13
CA HIS A 32 8.70 -4.01 -14.34
C HIS A 32 9.22 -5.31 -14.95
N LEU A 33 8.70 -6.46 -14.52
CA LEU A 33 9.16 -7.79 -14.95
C LEU A 33 9.07 -7.98 -16.48
N MET A 34 8.07 -7.35 -17.12
CA MET A 34 7.83 -7.43 -18.56
C MET A 34 8.38 -6.25 -19.35
N ASP A 35 8.67 -5.12 -18.69
CA ASP A 35 9.09 -3.88 -19.35
C ASP A 35 10.62 -3.74 -19.48
N VAL A 36 11.39 -4.27 -18.53
CA VAL A 36 12.85 -4.15 -18.52
C VAL A 36 13.55 -5.46 -18.14
N LYS A 37 14.42 -5.97 -19.02
CA LYS A 37 15.37 -7.03 -18.66
C LYS A 37 16.55 -6.43 -17.91
N ASN A 38 16.67 -6.75 -16.61
CA ASN A 38 17.79 -6.39 -15.74
C ASN A 38 17.95 -4.87 -15.45
N GLY A 39 16.86 -4.10 -15.49
CA GLY A 39 16.91 -2.71 -15.04
C GLY A 39 17.12 -2.61 -13.53
N GLU A 40 17.86 -1.59 -13.09
CA GLU A 40 17.93 -1.22 -11.68
C GLU A 40 16.85 -0.17 -11.37
N PRO A 41 16.16 -0.28 -10.22
CA PRO A 41 15.18 0.72 -9.81
C PRO A 41 15.86 2.07 -9.58
N THR A 42 15.28 3.14 -10.11
CA THR A 42 15.73 4.49 -9.76
C THR A 42 15.28 4.87 -8.35
N ASP A 43 16.03 5.76 -7.69
CA ASP A 43 15.65 6.30 -6.38
C ASP A 43 14.23 6.93 -6.39
N PHE A 44 13.86 7.56 -7.52
CA PHE A 44 12.53 8.11 -7.71
C PHE A 44 11.44 7.03 -7.74
N SER A 45 11.66 5.94 -8.48
CA SER A 45 10.72 4.81 -8.54
C SER A 45 10.52 4.16 -7.17
N LEU A 46 11.61 3.97 -6.42
CA LEU A 46 11.52 3.44 -5.05
C LEU A 46 10.81 4.40 -4.10
N ALA A 47 11.06 5.71 -4.23
CA ALA A 47 10.37 6.74 -3.45
C ALA A 47 8.86 6.76 -3.76
N MET A 48 8.46 6.58 -5.02
CA MET A 48 7.05 6.47 -5.40
C MET A 48 6.37 5.23 -4.83
N ILE A 49 7.04 4.07 -4.86
CA ILE A 49 6.50 2.85 -4.25
C ILE A 49 6.33 3.03 -2.73
N ARG A 50 7.31 3.66 -2.06
CA ARG A 50 7.22 3.97 -0.64
C ARG A 50 6.09 4.97 -0.36
N LEU A 51 5.95 6.02 -1.16
CA LEU A 51 4.87 7.00 -1.02
C LEU A 51 3.50 6.33 -1.15
N THR A 52 3.32 5.47 -2.14
CA THR A 52 2.10 4.67 -2.31
C THR A 52 1.85 3.81 -1.08
N GLY A 53 2.85 3.10 -0.56
CA GLY A 53 2.76 2.34 0.68
C GLY A 53 2.34 3.20 1.88
N THR A 54 2.92 4.39 2.04
CA THR A 54 2.57 5.34 3.11
C THR A 54 1.13 5.81 2.99
N VAL A 55 0.70 6.25 1.80
CA VAL A 55 -0.69 6.67 1.57
C VAL A 55 -1.66 5.53 1.87
N MET A 56 -1.30 4.30 1.52
CA MET A 56 -2.15 3.14 1.74
C MET A 56 -2.31 2.80 3.23
N VAL A 57 -1.21 2.83 4.00
CA VAL A 57 -1.27 2.64 5.47
C VAL A 57 -2.02 3.76 6.16
N VAL A 58 -1.74 5.01 5.79
CA VAL A 58 -2.42 6.19 6.37
C VAL A 58 -3.91 6.16 6.03
N GLY A 59 -4.27 5.86 4.80
CA GLY A 59 -5.66 5.71 4.36
C GLY A 59 -6.39 4.58 5.09
N ALA A 60 -5.72 3.45 5.32
CA ALA A 60 -6.29 2.33 6.07
C ALA A 60 -6.68 2.73 7.51
N VAL A 61 -5.89 3.58 8.16
CA VAL A 61 -6.20 4.07 9.53
C VAL A 61 -7.22 5.19 9.52
N LEU A 62 -7.15 6.12 8.55
CA LEU A 62 -8.01 7.31 8.53
C LEU A 62 -9.44 7.02 8.06
N LEU A 63 -9.62 6.13 7.08
CA LEU A 63 -10.95 5.79 6.55
C LEU A 63 -11.96 5.32 7.61
N PRO A 64 -11.65 4.35 8.49
CA PRO A 64 -12.58 3.92 9.52
C PRO A 64 -12.86 5.02 10.55
N VAL A 65 -11.87 5.86 10.88
CA VAL A 65 -12.07 7.01 11.78
C VAL A 65 -13.03 8.03 11.17
N ILE A 66 -12.86 8.35 9.88
CA ILE A 66 -13.76 9.26 9.16
C ILE A 66 -15.16 8.67 9.05
N LEU A 67 -15.28 7.38 8.73
CA LEU A 67 -16.58 6.71 8.65
C LEU A 67 -17.31 6.77 9.99
N LEU A 68 -16.64 6.43 11.10
CA LEU A 68 -17.20 6.53 12.43
C LEU A 68 -17.61 7.96 12.80
N ALA A 69 -16.84 8.97 12.39
CA ALA A 69 -17.17 10.37 12.64
C ALA A 69 -18.34 10.91 11.79
N VAL A 70 -18.61 10.30 10.62
CA VAL A 70 -19.74 10.66 9.75
C VAL A 70 -21.03 9.93 10.17
N GLU A 71 -20.91 8.72 10.71
CA GLU A 71 -22.05 7.91 11.18
C GLU A 71 -22.47 8.21 12.63
N ALA A 72 -21.70 9.02 13.37
CA ALA A 72 -21.98 9.47 14.74
C ALA A 72 -22.78 10.79 14.78
#